data_AF-A0A976KSY8-F1
#
_entry.id   AF-A0A976KSY8-F1
#
_cell.length_a   1.000
_cell.length_b   1.000
_cell.length_c   1.000
_cell.angle_alpha   90.00
_cell.angle_beta   90.00
_cell.angle_gamma   90.00
#
_symmetry.space_group_name_H-M   'P 1'
#
loop_
_entity.id
_entity.type
_entity.pdbx_description
1 polymer ?
#
loop_
_entity_poly.entity_id
_entity_poly.type
_entity_poly.pdbx_seq_one_letter_code
_entity_poly.pdbx_strand_id
1 'polypeptide(L)'
;MTRHAVLAAVLGLTVTSLACGESREDQLRRQIQYEKAGKKEVDPLAEVEKIPPHPTRDALAPLLTKIFSGENLPNVVETEIVGVAGERFPYELTAGVLAVVRLKSGLSEAQKVKAIVRGTAEADAWVHRDNARKNYADHIHKVMRSFGDEEKDKVLRSYADLKLLNFFNSADADAAISALPSGMQGAVSALKQEYVGEKDAVWERWMDVKMYARREVAGDRPFKELLKAIRVDLGHEEPKPYTWDEAHDPIFAKWAKEINSDEKLFELMTNLRELQPQEEFRNDTHALWVMEGSPKMPAKAKGVKTDKMLGFGVHREDLGGGYQEMVFVFSKKLKGAKLKRAYLQSHIYRHIFSDFQLLATAGSDFPDKIVPDKYDPEYARCASGAALDTMLTHYKGKYPLIADLSPKTRDAGKILTVAHECIIEACRGGGIKIPDPKDETDVEGPAPGSRLAVFQMLARFETVDYNAAALRKEPKKSAAEMDAEAFLKANPNQHVQ
;
A
#
# COMPACT_ATOMS: atom_id res chain seq x y z
N MET A 1 -24.56 -4.99 -56.78
CA MET A 1 -24.43 -3.60 -56.30
C MET A 1 -23.72 -3.63 -54.96
N THR A 2 -22.51 -3.06 -54.94
CA THR A 2 -21.70 -2.59 -53.80
C THR A 2 -21.65 -3.40 -52.49
N ARG A 3 -20.56 -4.16 -52.37
CA ARG A 3 -19.87 -4.61 -51.13
C ARG A 3 -19.27 -3.42 -50.37
N HIS A 4 -19.06 -3.54 -49.05
CA HIS A 4 -17.87 -3.14 -48.22
C HIS A 4 -18.14 -3.74 -46.81
N ALA A 5 -17.55 -4.84 -46.34
CA ALA A 5 -16.15 -5.08 -45.95
C ALA A 5 -15.66 -4.11 -44.86
N VAL A 6 -15.84 -4.49 -43.58
CA VAL A 6 -15.12 -3.95 -42.43
C VAL A 6 -13.74 -4.62 -42.42
N LEU A 7 -12.70 -3.85 -42.73
CA LEU A 7 -11.31 -4.27 -42.63
C LEU A 7 -10.61 -3.45 -41.56
N ALA A 8 -9.87 -4.16 -40.70
CA ALA A 8 -8.98 -3.63 -39.69
C ALA A 8 -7.93 -2.68 -40.28
N ALA A 9 -7.56 -1.64 -39.52
CA ALA A 9 -6.35 -0.89 -39.73
C ALA A 9 -5.56 -0.82 -38.42
N VAL A 10 -4.58 -1.71 -38.33
CA VAL A 10 -3.38 -1.57 -37.50
C VAL A 10 -2.58 -0.39 -38.06
N LEU A 11 -2.28 0.60 -37.22
CA LEU A 11 -1.16 1.54 -37.38
C LEU A 11 -0.48 1.56 -36.00
N GLY A 12 0.74 1.05 -35.81
CA GLY A 12 1.91 1.22 -36.67
C GLY A 12 2.63 2.49 -36.25
N LEU A 13 3.19 2.49 -35.03
CA LEU A 13 4.06 3.56 -34.52
C LEU A 13 5.39 3.52 -35.29
N THR A 14 5.40 4.14 -36.47
CA THR A 14 6.63 4.50 -37.16
C THR A 14 7.25 5.71 -36.46
N VAL A 15 8.40 5.49 -35.83
CA VAL A 15 9.34 6.54 -35.44
C VAL A 15 9.93 7.13 -36.73
N THR A 16 9.55 8.35 -37.06
CA THR A 16 10.34 9.22 -37.95
C THR A 16 10.61 10.52 -37.21
N SER A 17 11.86 10.68 -36.77
CA SER A 17 12.40 11.97 -36.37
C SER A 17 12.66 12.82 -37.62
N LEU A 18 12.16 14.06 -37.64
CA LEU A 18 12.99 15.28 -37.67
C LEU A 18 12.16 16.55 -37.94
N ALA A 19 12.27 17.48 -36.99
CA ALA A 19 12.33 18.94 -37.15
C ALA A 19 11.10 19.71 -37.67
N CYS A 20 10.26 20.12 -36.72
CA CYS A 20 9.82 21.52 -36.60
C CYS A 20 9.91 21.90 -35.12
N GLY A 21 10.60 23.00 -34.80
CA GLY A 21 11.03 23.39 -33.46
C GLY A 21 9.90 23.89 -32.56
N GLU A 22 9.05 22.97 -32.09
CA GLU A 22 8.17 23.23 -30.96
C GLU A 22 9.00 23.16 -29.66
N SER A 23 8.91 24.19 -28.82
CA SER A 23 9.54 24.14 -27.50
C SER A 23 8.83 23.10 -26.62
N ARG A 24 9.53 22.56 -25.62
CA ARG A 24 8.93 21.65 -24.62
C ARG A 24 7.71 22.26 -23.94
N GLU A 25 7.66 23.59 -23.85
CA GLU A 25 6.55 24.35 -23.30
C GLU A 25 5.33 24.37 -24.24
N ASP A 26 5.56 24.44 -25.55
CA ASP A 26 4.50 24.39 -26.56
C ASP A 26 3.90 22.97 -26.69
N GLN A 27 4.72 21.93 -26.57
CA GLN A 27 4.24 20.55 -26.48
C GLN A 27 3.41 20.31 -25.21
N LEU A 28 3.80 20.89 -24.08
CA LEU A 28 3.04 20.82 -22.83
C LEU A 28 1.73 21.59 -22.91
N ARG A 29 1.74 22.81 -23.49
CA ARG A 29 0.53 23.61 -23.72
C ARG A 29 -0.43 22.93 -24.67
N ARG A 30 0.08 22.26 -25.69
CA ARG A 30 -0.72 21.49 -26.63
C ARG A 30 -1.29 20.22 -26.02
N GLN A 31 -0.55 19.50 -25.17
CA GLN A 31 -1.10 18.41 -24.36
C GLN A 31 -2.16 18.89 -23.36
N ILE A 32 -1.93 20.01 -22.68
CA ILE A 32 -2.91 20.65 -21.79
C ILE A 32 -4.14 21.11 -22.60
N GLN A 33 -3.96 21.63 -23.81
CA GLN A 33 -5.07 21.98 -24.70
C GLN A 33 -5.82 20.76 -25.20
N TYR A 34 -5.16 19.63 -25.48
CA TYR A 34 -5.85 18.37 -25.82
C TYR A 34 -6.57 17.75 -24.62
N GLU A 35 -6.00 17.83 -23.41
CA GLU A 35 -6.68 17.43 -22.16
C GLU A 35 -7.86 18.34 -21.83
N LYS A 36 -7.80 19.63 -22.19
CA LYS A 36 -8.90 20.59 -22.06
C LYS A 36 -9.92 20.49 -23.20
N ALA A 37 -9.52 20.12 -24.42
CA ALA A 37 -10.40 20.08 -25.60
C ALA A 37 -11.40 18.91 -25.56
N GLY A 38 -11.20 17.91 -24.69
CA GLY A 38 -12.14 16.82 -24.46
C GLY A 38 -12.99 16.96 -23.18
N LYS A 39 -12.70 17.94 -22.32
CA LYS A 39 -13.44 18.18 -21.09
C LYS A 39 -14.22 19.47 -21.25
N LYS A 40 -15.54 19.37 -21.38
CA LYS A 40 -16.40 20.49 -20.98
C LYS A 40 -15.95 20.89 -19.57
N GLU A 41 -15.63 22.15 -19.34
CA GLU A 41 -15.63 22.73 -17.99
C GLU A 41 -17.07 22.62 -17.49
N VAL A 42 -17.42 21.43 -17.00
CA VAL A 42 -18.55 21.26 -16.10
C VAL A 42 -18.01 21.71 -14.77
N ASP A 43 -18.50 22.84 -14.29
CA ASP A 43 -18.40 23.19 -12.87
C ASP A 43 -18.85 21.94 -12.08
N PRO A 44 -17.97 21.29 -11.30
CA PRO A 44 -18.33 20.08 -10.55
C PRO A 44 -19.52 20.30 -9.60
N LEU A 45 -19.83 21.56 -9.28
CA LEU A 45 -20.92 21.99 -8.41
C LEU A 45 -22.24 22.23 -9.16
N ALA A 46 -22.24 22.38 -10.50
CA ALA A 46 -23.43 22.78 -11.26
C ALA A 46 -24.44 21.64 -11.49
N GLU A 47 -24.06 20.38 -11.25
CA GLU A 47 -24.94 19.21 -11.37
C GLU A 47 -24.84 18.26 -10.16
N VAL A 48 -24.62 18.77 -8.93
CA VAL A 48 -24.84 17.94 -7.75
C VAL A 48 -26.34 17.75 -7.58
N GLU A 49 -26.84 16.61 -8.05
CA GLU A 49 -28.23 16.20 -7.89
C GLU A 49 -28.62 16.29 -6.40
N LYS A 50 -29.64 17.10 -6.08
CA LYS A 50 -30.15 17.22 -4.71
C LYS A 50 -30.87 15.92 -4.37
N ILE A 51 -30.16 15.02 -3.68
CA ILE A 51 -30.73 13.76 -3.20
C ILE A 51 -31.64 14.07 -1.99
N PRO A 52 -32.93 13.67 -2.02
CA PRO A 52 -33.81 13.87 -0.88
C PRO A 52 -33.35 13.06 0.35
N PRO A 53 -33.66 13.50 1.57
CA PRO A 53 -33.38 12.74 2.78
C PRO A 53 -34.02 11.35 2.73
N HIS A 54 -33.30 10.34 3.19
CA HIS A 54 -33.79 8.96 3.21
C HIS A 54 -34.26 8.60 4.63
N PRO A 55 -35.54 8.26 4.84
CA PRO A 55 -36.13 8.12 6.18
C PRO A 55 -35.41 7.07 7.03
N THR A 56 -35.04 5.93 6.45
CA THR A 56 -34.27 4.89 7.16
C THR A 56 -32.86 5.34 7.54
N ARG A 57 -32.21 6.17 6.71
CA ARG A 57 -30.86 6.67 6.98
C ARG A 57 -30.88 7.67 8.13
N ASP A 58 -31.85 8.58 8.10
CA ASP A 58 -31.99 9.61 9.13
C ASP A 58 -32.38 9.01 10.48
N ALA A 59 -33.24 7.99 10.48
CA ALA A 59 -33.56 7.21 11.68
C ALA A 59 -32.36 6.44 12.25
N LEU A 60 -31.40 6.05 11.40
CA LEU A 60 -30.15 5.39 11.80
C LEU A 60 -29.06 6.38 12.25
N ALA A 61 -29.27 7.68 12.12
CA ALA A 61 -28.25 8.70 12.43
C ALA A 61 -27.53 8.52 13.78
N PRO A 62 -28.22 8.20 14.91
CA PRO A 62 -27.55 8.00 16.20
C PRO A 62 -26.43 6.94 16.17
N LEU A 63 -26.55 5.95 15.29
CA LEU A 63 -25.56 4.91 15.08
C LEU A 63 -24.57 5.27 13.97
N LEU A 64 -25.06 5.80 12.83
CA LEU A 64 -24.21 6.08 11.68
C LEU A 64 -23.14 7.14 11.99
N THR A 65 -23.44 8.13 12.83
CA THR A 65 -22.48 9.16 13.26
C THR A 65 -21.37 8.61 14.17
N LYS A 66 -21.53 7.41 14.72
CA LYS A 66 -20.48 6.71 15.48
C LYS A 66 -19.56 5.89 14.57
N ILE A 67 -20.03 5.51 13.40
CA ILE A 67 -19.28 4.74 12.41
C ILE A 67 -18.54 5.67 11.45
N PHE A 68 -19.21 6.72 10.98
CA PHE A 68 -18.70 7.64 9.96
C PHE A 68 -17.99 8.83 10.58
N SER A 69 -16.78 9.13 10.08
CA SER A 69 -15.91 10.18 10.62
C SER A 69 -16.05 11.52 9.90
N GLY A 70 -16.79 11.58 8.78
CA GLY A 70 -17.01 12.81 8.04
C GLY A 70 -18.13 13.66 8.66
N GLU A 71 -18.16 14.95 8.30
CA GLU A 71 -19.12 15.92 8.86
C GLU A 71 -20.58 15.58 8.51
N ASN A 72 -20.81 15.04 7.31
CA ASN A 72 -22.15 14.74 6.80
C ASN A 72 -22.27 13.26 6.42
N LEU A 73 -23.31 12.60 6.94
CA LEU A 73 -23.57 11.19 6.62
C LEU A 73 -23.77 11.00 5.10
N PRO A 74 -23.32 9.86 4.55
CA PRO A 74 -23.55 9.54 3.14
C PRO A 74 -25.03 9.61 2.77
N ASN A 75 -25.31 10.10 1.57
CA ASN A 75 -26.66 10.07 1.00
C ASN A 75 -27.06 8.63 0.66
N VAL A 76 -28.36 8.36 0.65
CA VAL A 76 -28.90 7.05 0.34
C VAL A 76 -29.98 7.18 -0.72
N VAL A 77 -29.88 6.37 -1.77
CA VAL A 77 -30.88 6.30 -2.84
C VAL A 77 -31.23 4.85 -3.12
N GLU A 78 -32.50 4.59 -3.45
CA GLU A 78 -32.93 3.27 -3.93
C GLU A 78 -32.94 3.28 -5.46
N THR A 79 -32.26 2.32 -6.08
CA THR A 79 -32.15 2.24 -7.55
C THR A 79 -32.01 0.79 -7.99
N GLU A 80 -32.28 0.54 -9.27
CA GLU A 80 -31.84 -0.70 -9.89
C GLU A 80 -30.31 -0.69 -9.97
N ILE A 81 -29.69 -1.70 -9.36
CA ILE A 81 -28.25 -1.96 -9.46
C ILE A 81 -28.07 -3.23 -10.29
N VAL A 82 -27.16 -3.18 -11.26
CA VAL A 82 -26.83 -4.34 -12.11
C VAL A 82 -25.86 -5.19 -11.31
N GLY A 83 -26.40 -6.07 -10.47
CA GLY A 83 -25.56 -6.92 -9.62
C GLY A 83 -24.52 -7.67 -10.44
N VAL A 84 -23.26 -7.51 -10.10
CA VAL A 84 -22.18 -8.30 -10.69
C VAL A 84 -22.28 -9.70 -10.07
N ALA A 85 -22.22 -10.75 -10.90
CA ALA A 85 -22.31 -12.13 -10.42
C ALA A 85 -21.26 -12.39 -9.32
N GLY A 86 -21.72 -12.71 -8.11
CA GLY A 86 -20.86 -12.93 -6.93
C GLY A 86 -20.86 -11.80 -5.89
N GLU A 87 -21.58 -10.70 -6.11
CA GLU A 87 -21.70 -9.64 -5.10
C GLU A 87 -22.50 -10.07 -3.86
N ARG A 88 -21.87 -9.92 -2.70
CA ARG A 88 -22.39 -10.35 -1.38
C ARG A 88 -23.40 -9.37 -0.77
N PHE A 89 -23.43 -8.10 -1.22
CA PHE A 89 -24.18 -7.04 -0.56
C PHE A 89 -25.19 -6.37 -1.50
N PRO A 90 -26.37 -5.98 -1.00
CA PRO A 90 -27.42 -5.41 -1.84
C PRO A 90 -27.28 -3.87 -2.00
N TYR A 91 -26.05 -3.37 -2.13
CA TYR A 91 -25.78 -1.94 -2.34
C TYR A 91 -24.52 -1.70 -3.20
N GLU A 92 -24.46 -0.53 -3.83
CA GLU A 92 -23.27 0.03 -4.47
C GLU A 92 -22.88 1.35 -3.77
N LEU A 93 -21.59 1.68 -3.75
CA LEU A 93 -21.08 2.93 -3.18
C LEU A 93 -20.51 3.83 -4.28
N THR A 94 -21.03 5.05 -4.38
CA THR A 94 -20.29 6.16 -4.99
C THR A 94 -19.43 6.81 -3.90
N ALA A 95 -18.12 6.65 -4.00
CA ALA A 95 -17.17 7.11 -2.99
C ALA A 95 -16.80 8.60 -3.13
N GLY A 96 -16.34 9.21 -2.03
CA GLY A 96 -15.84 10.59 -1.99
C GLY A 96 -16.52 11.46 -0.93
N VAL A 97 -16.25 12.77 -0.97
CA VAL A 97 -16.81 13.78 -0.02
C VAL A 97 -18.34 13.85 -0.10
N LEU A 98 -18.92 13.55 -1.27
CA LEU A 98 -20.35 13.45 -1.51
C LEU A 98 -20.78 11.98 -1.68
N ALA A 99 -20.37 11.12 -0.74
CA ALA A 99 -20.64 9.69 -0.85
C ALA A 99 -22.15 9.38 -0.95
N VAL A 100 -22.50 8.45 -1.84
CA VAL A 100 -23.87 7.98 -2.04
C VAL A 100 -23.92 6.46 -1.96
N VAL A 101 -24.72 5.93 -1.04
CA VAL A 101 -25.03 4.51 -0.93
C VAL A 101 -26.29 4.22 -1.75
N ARG A 102 -26.13 3.46 -2.83
CA ARG A 102 -27.21 3.06 -3.73
C ARG A 102 -27.72 1.68 -3.33
N LEU A 103 -28.94 1.61 -2.81
CA LEU A 103 -29.57 0.38 -2.37
C LEU A 103 -30.28 -0.29 -3.55
N LYS A 104 -30.19 -1.62 -3.62
CA LYS A 104 -31.01 -2.41 -4.54
C LYS A 104 -32.50 -2.18 -4.26
N SER A 105 -33.29 -1.95 -5.30
CA SER A 105 -34.74 -1.89 -5.17
C SER A 105 -35.35 -3.19 -4.64
N GLY A 106 -36.40 -3.09 -3.81
CA GLY A 106 -37.17 -4.25 -3.32
C GLY A 106 -36.60 -4.94 -2.08
N LEU A 107 -35.62 -4.34 -1.38
CA LEU A 107 -35.13 -4.86 -0.11
C LEU A 107 -36.18 -4.72 1.01
N SER A 108 -36.24 -5.71 1.90
CA SER A 108 -36.96 -5.58 3.17
C SER A 108 -36.33 -4.49 4.05
N GLU A 109 -37.10 -3.93 4.98
CA GLU A 109 -36.61 -2.90 5.91
C GLU A 109 -35.35 -3.35 6.68
N ALA A 110 -35.31 -4.60 7.15
CA ALA A 110 -34.13 -5.14 7.83
C ALA A 110 -32.89 -5.22 6.91
N GLN A 111 -33.09 -5.56 5.63
CA GLN A 111 -32.00 -5.58 4.64
C GLN A 111 -31.54 -4.15 4.29
N LYS A 112 -32.46 -3.20 4.16
CA LYS A 112 -32.13 -1.77 3.95
C LYS A 112 -31.29 -1.25 5.10
N VAL A 113 -31.70 -1.50 6.34
CA VAL A 113 -30.94 -1.11 7.55
C VAL A 113 -29.51 -1.65 7.50
N LYS A 114 -29.34 -2.96 7.26
CA LYS A 114 -28.00 -3.58 7.19
C LYS A 114 -27.15 -3.01 6.05
N ALA A 115 -27.75 -2.77 4.89
CA ALA A 115 -27.07 -2.22 3.73
C ALA A 115 -26.59 -0.78 3.95
N ILE A 116 -27.42 0.08 4.56
CA ILE A 116 -27.05 1.46 4.89
C ILE A 116 -25.88 1.47 5.89
N VAL A 117 -25.93 0.63 6.93
CA VAL A 117 -24.84 0.54 7.93
C VAL A 117 -23.52 0.09 7.27
N ARG A 118 -23.56 -0.94 6.41
CA ARG A 118 -22.38 -1.42 5.67
C ARG A 118 -21.83 -0.37 4.69
N GLY A 119 -22.70 0.21 3.86
CA GLY A 119 -22.31 1.25 2.91
C GLY A 119 -21.73 2.48 3.59
N THR A 120 -22.23 2.84 4.78
CA THR A 120 -21.69 3.94 5.58
C THR A 120 -20.29 3.63 6.12
N ALA A 121 -20.07 2.40 6.61
CA ALA A 121 -18.75 1.96 7.05
C ALA A 121 -17.73 1.91 5.90
N GLU A 122 -18.16 1.52 4.71
CA GLU A 122 -17.32 1.55 3.50
C GLU A 122 -17.01 2.98 3.05
N ALA A 123 -18.00 3.88 3.08
CA ALA A 123 -17.83 5.30 2.76
C ALA A 123 -16.81 5.99 3.69
N ASP A 124 -16.72 5.59 4.96
CA ASP A 124 -15.77 6.13 5.93
C ASP A 124 -14.30 5.98 5.46
N ALA A 125 -14.00 5.00 4.60
CA ALA A 125 -12.65 4.83 4.05
C ALA A 125 -12.17 6.07 3.27
N TRP A 126 -13.12 6.76 2.63
CA TRP A 126 -12.90 7.85 1.69
C TRP A 126 -12.97 9.25 2.32
N VAL A 127 -13.21 9.33 3.63
CA VAL A 127 -13.21 10.60 4.36
C VAL A 127 -11.80 11.18 4.40
N HIS A 128 -11.69 12.49 4.11
CA HIS A 128 -10.43 13.22 4.20
C HIS A 128 -9.89 13.23 5.63
N ARG A 129 -8.57 13.07 5.79
CA ARG A 129 -7.90 13.05 7.10
C ARG A 129 -6.59 13.85 7.00
N ASP A 130 -6.48 14.92 7.80
CA ASP A 130 -5.39 15.90 7.74
C ASP A 130 -3.98 15.29 7.98
N ASN A 131 -3.89 14.10 8.58
CA ASN A 131 -2.63 13.40 8.90
C ASN A 131 -2.46 12.07 8.13
N ALA A 132 -3.18 11.88 7.02
CA ALA A 132 -2.90 10.76 6.12
C ALA A 132 -1.64 11.05 5.30
N ARG A 133 -0.76 10.05 5.15
CA ARG A 133 0.49 10.21 4.38
C ARG A 133 0.20 10.34 2.89
N LYS A 134 -0.84 9.67 2.38
CA LYS A 134 -1.34 9.82 1.01
C LYS A 134 -2.86 9.86 0.95
N ASN A 135 -3.38 10.37 -0.16
CA ASN A 135 -4.81 10.23 -0.44
C ASN A 135 -5.16 8.74 -0.56
N TYR A 136 -6.22 8.29 0.11
CA TYR A 136 -6.67 6.91 0.05
C TYR A 136 -6.91 6.43 -1.40
N ALA A 137 -7.41 7.33 -2.26
CA ALA A 137 -7.59 7.06 -3.69
C ALA A 137 -6.27 6.65 -4.38
N ASP A 138 -5.14 7.24 -4.00
CA ASP A 138 -3.84 6.90 -4.58
C ASP A 138 -3.40 5.50 -4.21
N HIS A 139 -3.63 5.09 -2.96
CA HIS A 139 -3.36 3.72 -2.53
C HIS A 139 -4.22 2.71 -3.30
N ILE A 140 -5.52 2.98 -3.43
CA ILE A 140 -6.46 2.10 -4.13
C ILE A 140 -6.14 2.03 -5.63
N HIS A 141 -5.83 3.15 -6.29
CA HIS A 141 -5.38 3.15 -7.67
C HIS A 141 -4.08 2.36 -7.86
N LYS A 142 -3.16 2.44 -6.90
CA LYS A 142 -1.90 1.71 -6.95
C LYS A 142 -2.11 0.21 -6.78
N VAL A 143 -2.99 -0.22 -5.86
CA VAL A 143 -3.42 -1.62 -5.72
C VAL A 143 -4.07 -2.10 -7.02
N MET A 144 -5.04 -1.36 -7.55
CA MET A 144 -5.75 -1.69 -8.80
C MET A 144 -4.78 -1.86 -9.98
N ARG A 145 -3.87 -0.91 -10.20
CA ARG A 145 -2.90 -0.97 -11.30
C ARG A 145 -1.94 -2.16 -11.20
N SER A 146 -1.71 -2.67 -10.00
CA SER A 146 -0.70 -3.71 -9.74
C SER A 146 -1.30 -5.11 -9.61
N PHE A 147 -2.54 -5.22 -9.12
CA PHE A 147 -3.17 -6.48 -8.77
C PHE A 147 -4.57 -6.68 -9.39
N GLY A 148 -5.10 -5.67 -10.10
CA GLY A 148 -6.41 -5.72 -10.74
C GLY A 148 -7.58 -5.32 -9.82
N ASP A 149 -8.78 -5.32 -10.40
CA ASP A 149 -10.00 -4.89 -9.72
C ASP A 149 -10.41 -5.83 -8.58
N GLU A 150 -10.19 -7.13 -8.70
CA GLU A 150 -10.55 -8.10 -7.66
C GLU A 150 -9.83 -7.79 -6.33
N GLU A 151 -8.53 -7.55 -6.38
CA GLU A 151 -7.74 -7.26 -5.18
C GLU A 151 -8.11 -5.90 -4.58
N LYS A 152 -8.33 -4.91 -5.44
CA LYS A 152 -8.84 -3.59 -5.06
C LYS A 152 -10.16 -3.72 -4.31
N ASP A 153 -11.09 -4.52 -4.81
CA ASP A 153 -12.41 -4.73 -4.20
C ASP A 153 -12.32 -5.49 -2.87
N LYS A 154 -11.39 -6.45 -2.74
CA LYS A 154 -11.11 -7.09 -1.45
C LYS A 154 -10.68 -6.07 -0.41
N VAL A 155 -9.73 -5.17 -0.74
CA VAL A 155 -9.26 -4.11 0.17
C VAL A 155 -10.40 -3.19 0.61
N LEU A 156 -11.20 -2.70 -0.35
CA LEU A 156 -12.33 -1.81 -0.07
C LEU A 156 -13.34 -2.44 0.89
N ARG A 157 -13.69 -3.71 0.63
CA ARG A 157 -14.66 -4.46 1.45
C ARG A 157 -14.11 -4.80 2.83
N SER A 158 -12.84 -5.20 2.93
CA SER A 158 -12.21 -5.50 4.22
C SER A 158 -12.21 -4.30 5.14
N TYR A 159 -12.04 -3.07 4.63
CA TYR A 159 -12.13 -1.87 5.48
C TYR A 159 -13.47 -1.78 6.20
N ALA A 160 -14.57 -1.89 5.46
CA ALA A 160 -15.92 -1.78 6.02
C ALA A 160 -16.17 -2.87 7.08
N ASP A 161 -15.77 -4.11 6.79
CA ASP A 161 -15.90 -5.23 7.71
C ASP A 161 -15.09 -5.03 9.00
N LEU A 162 -13.84 -4.58 8.89
CA LEU A 162 -12.99 -4.27 10.04
C LEU A 162 -13.55 -3.11 10.86
N LYS A 163 -14.04 -2.06 10.19
CA LYS A 163 -14.64 -0.88 10.84
C LYS A 163 -15.87 -1.27 11.67
N LEU A 164 -16.75 -2.09 11.10
CA LEU A 164 -17.94 -2.59 11.79
C LEU A 164 -17.59 -3.53 12.93
N LEU A 165 -16.63 -4.43 12.75
CA LEU A 165 -16.12 -5.27 13.83
C LEU A 165 -15.64 -4.42 15.01
N ASN A 166 -14.76 -3.44 14.76
CA ASN A 166 -14.23 -2.55 15.79
C ASN A 166 -15.34 -1.76 16.50
N PHE A 167 -16.28 -1.19 15.74
CA PHE A 167 -17.40 -0.45 16.32
C PHE A 167 -18.28 -1.37 17.19
N PHE A 168 -18.73 -2.51 16.67
CA PHE A 168 -19.66 -3.39 17.38
C PHE A 168 -19.02 -4.10 18.59
N ASN A 169 -17.70 -4.20 18.63
CA ASN A 169 -16.94 -4.68 19.79
C ASN A 169 -16.73 -3.59 20.86
N SER A 170 -17.02 -2.32 20.56
CA SER A 170 -16.87 -1.21 21.50
C SER A 170 -18.05 -1.08 22.47
N ALA A 171 -17.80 -0.48 23.64
CA ALA A 171 -18.84 -0.15 24.62
C ALA A 171 -19.89 0.84 24.08
N ASP A 172 -19.54 1.66 23.09
CA ASP A 172 -20.42 2.65 22.47
C ASP A 172 -21.52 2.02 21.60
N ALA A 173 -21.32 0.77 21.15
CA ALA A 173 -22.27 0.10 20.25
C ALA A 173 -23.65 -0.10 20.88
N ASP A 174 -23.71 -0.57 22.13
CA ASP A 174 -24.99 -0.88 22.78
C ASP A 174 -25.81 0.38 23.08
N ALA A 175 -25.13 1.48 23.44
CA ALA A 175 -25.77 2.78 23.62
C ALA A 175 -26.33 3.31 22.28
N ALA A 176 -25.55 3.21 21.20
CA ALA A 176 -25.98 3.62 19.88
C ALA A 176 -27.17 2.81 19.36
N ILE A 177 -27.17 1.49 19.56
CA ILE A 177 -28.30 0.61 19.20
C ILE A 177 -29.56 0.98 20.00
N SER A 178 -29.43 1.21 21.30
CA SER A 178 -30.56 1.54 22.17
C SER A 178 -31.22 2.88 21.83
N ALA A 179 -30.45 3.81 21.25
CA ALA A 179 -30.95 5.11 20.79
C ALA A 179 -31.74 5.05 19.48
N LEU A 180 -31.75 3.90 18.78
CA LEU A 180 -32.48 3.74 17.53
C LEU A 180 -33.97 3.50 17.77
N PRO A 181 -34.85 3.85 16.79
CA PRO A 181 -36.25 3.44 16.82
C PRO A 181 -36.40 1.91 16.95
N SER A 182 -37.40 1.46 17.71
CA SER A 182 -37.62 0.04 18.04
C SER A 182 -37.66 -0.89 16.81
N GLY A 183 -38.22 -0.41 15.69
CA GLY A 183 -38.30 -1.15 14.43
C GLY A 183 -36.96 -1.44 13.76
N MET A 184 -35.86 -0.76 14.15
CA MET A 184 -34.53 -0.92 13.56
C MET A 184 -33.55 -1.65 14.48
N GLN A 185 -33.78 -1.63 15.79
CA GLN A 185 -32.90 -2.24 16.79
C GLN A 185 -32.64 -3.72 16.49
N GLY A 186 -33.68 -4.49 16.15
CA GLY A 186 -33.52 -5.92 15.84
C GLY A 186 -32.58 -6.20 14.66
N ALA A 187 -32.67 -5.40 13.60
CA ALA A 187 -31.83 -5.57 12.41
C ALA A 187 -30.35 -5.21 12.70
N VAL A 188 -30.11 -4.17 13.48
CA VAL A 188 -28.76 -3.75 13.87
C VAL A 188 -28.15 -4.71 14.89
N SER A 189 -28.93 -5.19 15.88
CA SER A 189 -28.47 -6.21 16.83
C SER A 189 -28.09 -7.51 16.13
N ALA A 190 -28.85 -7.93 15.11
CA ALA A 190 -28.48 -9.07 14.28
C ALA A 190 -27.16 -8.80 13.51
N LEU A 191 -26.96 -7.58 13.01
CA LEU A 191 -25.70 -7.22 12.35
C LEU A 191 -24.51 -7.22 13.33
N LYS A 192 -24.69 -6.71 14.55
CA LYS A 192 -23.69 -6.80 15.62
C LYS A 192 -23.29 -8.26 15.88
N GLN A 193 -24.26 -9.17 15.94
CA GLN A 193 -23.99 -10.59 16.13
C GLN A 193 -23.22 -11.20 14.95
N GLU A 194 -23.53 -10.81 13.70
CA GLU A 194 -22.76 -11.26 12.52
C GLU A 194 -21.27 -10.88 12.63
N TYR A 195 -20.95 -9.66 13.08
CA TYR A 195 -19.55 -9.22 13.16
C TYR A 195 -18.83 -9.72 14.41
N VAL A 196 -19.45 -9.61 15.59
CA VAL A 196 -18.81 -10.02 16.85
C VAL A 196 -18.73 -11.55 16.96
N GLY A 197 -19.74 -12.27 16.47
CA GLY A 197 -19.77 -13.74 16.46
C GLY A 197 -18.81 -14.37 15.45
N GLU A 198 -18.43 -13.64 14.39
CA GLU A 198 -17.53 -14.12 13.33
C GLU A 198 -16.22 -13.31 13.25
N LYS A 199 -15.75 -12.76 14.39
CA LYS A 199 -14.58 -11.86 14.43
C LYS A 199 -13.32 -12.46 13.78
N ASP A 200 -13.07 -13.76 13.97
CA ASP A 200 -11.92 -14.45 13.38
C ASP A 200 -12.10 -14.56 11.86
N ALA A 201 -13.31 -14.81 11.36
CA ALA A 201 -13.58 -14.87 9.93
C ALA A 201 -13.49 -13.48 9.25
N VAL A 202 -13.81 -12.40 9.97
CA VAL A 202 -13.56 -11.02 9.50
C VAL A 202 -12.06 -10.78 9.35
N TRP A 203 -11.26 -11.21 10.34
CA TRP A 203 -9.81 -11.10 10.29
C TRP A 203 -9.20 -11.96 9.18
N GLU A 204 -9.65 -13.21 9.01
CA GLU A 204 -9.17 -14.10 7.94
C GLU A 204 -9.50 -13.53 6.54
N ARG A 205 -10.65 -12.87 6.35
CA ARG A 205 -10.94 -12.16 5.08
C ARG A 205 -9.97 -11.02 4.83
N TRP A 206 -9.57 -10.30 5.86
CA TRP A 206 -8.50 -9.31 5.74
C TRP A 206 -7.17 -10.00 5.41
N MET A 207 -6.83 -11.12 6.05
CA MET A 207 -5.60 -11.85 5.78
C MET A 207 -5.55 -12.48 4.37
N ASP A 208 -6.70 -12.78 3.77
CA ASP A 208 -6.85 -13.23 2.37
C ASP A 208 -6.57 -12.13 1.34
N VAL A 209 -6.64 -10.85 1.74
CA VAL A 209 -6.07 -9.76 0.92
C VAL A 209 -4.58 -10.03 0.79
N LYS A 210 -4.07 -9.99 -0.45
CA LYS A 210 -2.65 -10.17 -0.74
C LYS A 210 -1.84 -9.30 0.19
N MET A 211 -0.83 -9.90 0.81
CA MET A 211 -0.03 -9.25 1.83
C MET A 211 0.52 -7.89 1.36
N TYR A 212 0.88 -7.77 0.08
CA TYR A 212 1.33 -6.50 -0.51
C TYR A 212 0.26 -5.43 -0.61
N ALA A 213 -0.96 -5.79 -1.02
CA ALA A 213 -2.08 -4.86 -1.03
C ALA A 213 -2.40 -4.40 0.40
N ARG A 214 -2.32 -5.32 1.39
CA ARG A 214 -2.40 -4.96 2.81
C ARG A 214 -1.32 -3.95 3.21
N ARG A 215 -0.04 -4.20 2.89
CA ARG A 215 1.08 -3.30 3.22
C ARG A 215 0.92 -1.90 2.62
N GLU A 216 0.35 -1.78 1.42
CA GLU A 216 0.16 -0.48 0.78
C GLU A 216 -0.82 0.41 1.55
N VAL A 217 -1.93 -0.15 2.04
CA VAL A 217 -2.98 0.62 2.73
C VAL A 217 -2.79 0.68 4.24
N ALA A 218 -2.22 -0.36 4.85
CA ALA A 218 -2.36 -0.57 6.29
C ALA A 218 -1.44 0.29 7.15
N GLY A 219 -0.34 0.78 6.59
CA GLY A 219 0.53 1.71 7.30
C GLY A 219 -0.02 3.13 7.37
N ASP A 220 -1.13 3.44 6.68
CA ASP A 220 -1.70 4.78 6.61
C ASP A 220 -3.15 4.82 7.11
N ARG A 221 -3.66 6.04 7.33
CA ARG A 221 -5.06 6.26 7.67
C ARG A 221 -5.94 5.97 6.44
N PRO A 222 -7.09 5.32 6.62
CA PRO A 222 -7.70 4.98 7.92
C PRO A 222 -7.32 3.63 8.53
N PHE A 223 -6.64 2.74 7.79
CA PHE A 223 -6.38 1.37 8.25
C PHE A 223 -5.47 1.29 9.48
N LYS A 224 -4.45 2.14 9.59
CA LYS A 224 -3.43 2.09 10.65
C LYS A 224 -4.01 1.95 12.06
N GLU A 225 -4.86 2.90 12.46
CA GLU A 225 -5.45 2.91 13.81
C GLU A 225 -6.48 1.79 13.99
N LEU A 226 -7.25 1.50 12.95
CA LEU A 226 -8.30 0.49 12.97
C LEU A 226 -7.71 -0.91 13.19
N LEU A 227 -6.68 -1.27 12.43
CA LEU A 227 -6.01 -2.57 12.52
C LEU A 227 -5.30 -2.75 13.85
N LYS A 228 -4.71 -1.67 14.39
CA LYS A 228 -4.11 -1.67 15.72
C LYS A 228 -5.15 -2.01 16.80
N ALA A 229 -6.30 -1.34 16.79
CA ALA A 229 -7.37 -1.60 17.74
C ALA A 229 -7.89 -3.05 17.66
N ILE A 230 -8.18 -3.53 16.45
CA ILE A 230 -8.70 -4.89 16.24
C ILE A 230 -7.72 -5.95 16.71
N ARG A 231 -6.41 -5.77 16.50
CA ARG A 231 -5.42 -6.73 16.99
C ARG A 231 -5.43 -6.89 18.49
N VAL A 232 -5.47 -5.77 19.21
CA VAL A 232 -5.55 -5.77 20.68
C VAL A 232 -6.81 -6.51 21.13
N ASP A 233 -7.95 -6.24 20.48
CA ASP A 233 -9.23 -6.88 20.78
C ASP A 233 -9.25 -8.39 20.48
N LEU A 234 -8.51 -8.82 19.45
CA LEU A 234 -8.33 -10.24 19.12
C LEU A 234 -7.30 -10.94 20.02
N GLY A 235 -6.64 -10.22 20.93
CA GLY A 235 -5.63 -10.77 21.84
C GLY A 235 -4.28 -11.04 21.17
N HIS A 236 -4.02 -10.40 20.02
CA HIS A 236 -2.69 -10.43 19.41
C HIS A 236 -1.75 -9.52 20.23
N GLU A 237 -0.67 -10.08 20.75
CA GLU A 237 0.34 -9.32 21.50
C GLU A 237 1.10 -8.40 20.54
N GLU A 238 0.97 -7.08 20.69
CA GLU A 238 1.82 -6.16 19.96
C GLU A 238 3.26 -6.31 20.46
N PRO A 239 4.24 -6.47 19.56
CA PRO A 239 5.63 -6.46 19.96
C PRO A 239 5.95 -5.17 20.68
N LYS A 240 6.82 -5.25 21.68
CA LYS A 240 7.34 -4.06 22.35
C LYS A 240 7.92 -3.11 21.28
N PRO A 241 7.53 -1.83 21.24
CA PRO A 241 8.15 -0.87 20.34
C PRO A 241 9.62 -0.71 20.71
N TYR A 242 10.48 -0.70 19.69
CA TYR A 242 11.91 -0.43 19.85
C TYR A 242 12.27 0.84 19.10
N THR A 243 12.72 1.85 19.85
CA THR A 243 13.33 3.03 19.25
C THR A 243 14.56 2.65 18.44
N TRP A 244 14.97 3.52 17.52
CA TRP A 244 16.15 3.32 16.70
C TRP A 244 17.39 2.97 17.54
N ASP A 245 17.59 3.64 18.66
CA ASP A 245 18.76 3.42 19.52
C ASP A 245 18.66 2.08 20.28
N GLU A 246 17.45 1.67 20.69
CA GLU A 246 17.24 0.41 21.41
C GLU A 246 17.31 -0.82 20.49
N ALA A 247 16.92 -0.65 19.23
CA ALA A 247 16.81 -1.71 18.22
C ALA A 247 18.14 -2.39 17.87
N HIS A 248 19.25 -1.76 18.24
CA HIS A 248 20.59 -2.17 17.86
C HIS A 248 21.37 -2.77 19.04
N ASP A 249 22.07 -3.87 18.80
CA ASP A 249 23.09 -4.35 19.73
C ASP A 249 24.25 -3.33 19.88
N PRO A 250 24.94 -3.31 21.03
CA PRO A 250 26.02 -2.34 21.30
C PRO A 250 27.12 -2.30 20.24
N ILE A 251 27.41 -3.42 19.59
CA ILE A 251 28.42 -3.50 18.51
C ILE A 251 28.04 -2.66 17.28
N PHE A 252 26.75 -2.43 17.05
CA PHE A 252 26.23 -1.66 15.92
C PHE A 252 25.98 -0.18 16.28
N ALA A 253 25.93 0.16 17.57
CA ALA A 253 25.48 1.47 18.05
C ALA A 253 26.19 2.65 17.38
N LYS A 254 27.51 2.54 17.15
CA LYS A 254 28.27 3.59 16.45
C LYS A 254 27.76 3.79 15.01
N TRP A 255 27.58 2.72 14.25
CA TRP A 255 27.09 2.79 12.87
C TRP A 255 25.63 3.24 12.81
N ALA A 256 24.80 2.75 13.73
CA ALA A 256 23.40 3.17 13.85
C ALA A 256 23.30 4.69 14.09
N LYS A 257 24.16 5.23 14.97
CA LYS A 257 24.24 6.67 15.24
C LYS A 257 24.68 7.46 14.00
N GLU A 258 25.70 6.98 13.28
CA GLU A 258 26.17 7.63 12.05
C GLU A 258 25.07 7.67 10.97
N ILE A 259 24.28 6.60 10.82
CA ILE A 259 23.12 6.59 9.91
C ILE A 259 22.07 7.61 10.36
N ASN A 260 21.72 7.62 11.66
CA ASN A 260 20.65 8.49 12.17
C ASN A 260 21.02 9.98 12.20
N SER A 261 22.32 10.29 12.22
CA SER A 261 22.82 11.68 12.27
C SER A 261 22.89 12.36 10.89
N ASP A 262 22.65 11.63 9.80
CA ASP A 262 22.66 12.16 8.43
C ASP A 262 21.34 11.78 7.76
N GLU A 263 20.44 12.75 7.60
CA GLU A 263 19.10 12.52 7.03
C GLU A 263 19.13 11.91 5.63
N LYS A 264 20.11 12.30 4.79
CA LYS A 264 20.22 11.78 3.42
C LYS A 264 20.71 10.34 3.43
N LEU A 265 21.63 10.01 4.34
CA LEU A 265 22.07 8.63 4.53
C LEU A 265 20.95 7.78 5.13
N PHE A 266 20.18 8.32 6.08
CA PHE A 266 19.02 7.66 6.65
C PHE A 266 17.96 7.36 5.58
N GLU A 267 17.59 8.34 4.75
CA GLU A 267 16.69 8.18 3.60
C GLU A 267 17.22 7.10 2.65
N LEU A 268 18.51 7.12 2.31
CA LEU A 268 19.12 6.14 1.40
C LEU A 268 19.09 4.71 1.96
N MET A 269 19.31 4.54 3.27
CA MET A 269 19.34 3.23 3.92
C MET A 269 17.95 2.66 4.20
N THR A 270 16.94 3.51 4.37
CA THR A 270 15.58 3.13 4.81
C THR A 270 14.53 3.28 3.72
N ASN A 271 14.83 4.02 2.64
CA ASN A 271 13.91 4.46 1.60
C ASN A 271 12.73 5.31 2.13
N LEU A 272 12.88 5.92 3.31
CA LEU A 272 11.87 6.81 3.92
C LEU A 272 12.17 8.26 3.57
N ARG A 273 11.42 8.82 2.62
CA ARG A 273 11.67 10.16 2.05
C ARG A 273 11.08 11.32 2.85
N GLU A 274 10.04 11.05 3.64
CA GLU A 274 9.25 12.04 4.35
C GLU A 274 9.56 12.03 5.84
N LEU A 275 9.51 13.19 6.48
CA LEU A 275 9.90 13.36 7.89
C LEU A 275 9.03 12.53 8.83
N GLN A 276 7.70 12.56 8.68
CA GLN A 276 6.78 11.82 9.56
C GLN A 276 7.06 10.30 9.53
N PRO A 277 7.12 9.61 8.36
CA PRO A 277 7.52 8.20 8.31
C PRO A 277 8.90 7.92 8.91
N GLN A 278 9.87 8.84 8.77
CA GLN A 278 11.16 8.67 9.41
C GLN A 278 11.07 8.76 10.95
N GLU A 279 10.31 9.71 11.48
CA GLU A 279 10.09 9.85 12.93
C GLU A 279 9.33 8.66 13.51
N GLU A 280 8.26 8.21 12.84
CA GLU A 280 7.54 7.00 13.21
C GLU A 280 8.48 5.80 13.29
N PHE A 281 9.33 5.63 12.26
CA PHE A 281 10.30 4.54 12.22
C PHE A 281 11.42 4.67 13.26
N ARG A 282 11.82 5.89 13.64
CA ARG A 282 12.79 6.11 14.73
C ARG A 282 12.21 5.79 16.09
N ASN A 283 10.90 5.97 16.28
CA ASN A 283 10.21 5.68 17.54
C ASN A 283 9.80 4.21 17.66
N ASP A 284 9.45 3.57 16.55
CA ASP A 284 9.20 2.15 16.48
C ASP A 284 9.70 1.58 15.14
N THR A 285 10.82 0.86 15.21
CA THR A 285 11.46 0.30 14.03
C THR A 285 10.72 -0.94 13.49
N HIS A 286 9.93 -1.62 14.34
CA HIS A 286 9.49 -3.00 14.13
C HIS A 286 10.63 -3.93 13.67
N ALA A 287 11.87 -3.63 14.07
CA ALA A 287 13.03 -4.39 13.66
C ALA A 287 14.11 -4.41 14.75
N LEU A 288 14.83 -5.51 14.85
CA LEU A 288 15.94 -5.69 15.77
C LEU A 288 17.18 -6.15 15.01
N TRP A 289 18.33 -5.54 15.31
CA TRP A 289 19.64 -5.91 14.79
C TRP A 289 20.50 -6.45 15.93
N VAL A 290 20.58 -7.78 16.02
CA VAL A 290 21.19 -8.48 17.15
C VAL A 290 22.24 -9.49 16.70
N MET A 291 23.30 -9.66 17.47
CA MET A 291 24.27 -10.73 17.30
C MET A 291 23.69 -12.07 17.78
N GLU A 292 24.10 -13.17 17.15
CA GLU A 292 23.84 -14.53 17.64
C GLU A 292 24.21 -14.64 19.14
N GLY A 293 23.21 -14.95 19.98
CA GLY A 293 23.38 -15.07 21.43
C GLY A 293 23.19 -13.77 22.23
N SER A 294 22.78 -12.67 21.58
CA SER A 294 22.47 -11.42 22.28
C SER A 294 21.35 -11.62 23.32
N PRO A 295 21.45 -11.00 24.51
CA PRO A 295 20.36 -10.99 25.48
C PRO A 295 19.12 -10.23 24.99
N LYS A 296 19.26 -9.34 24.00
CA LYS A 296 18.12 -8.65 23.37
C LYS A 296 17.33 -9.54 22.40
N MET A 297 17.87 -10.71 22.04
CA MET A 297 17.25 -11.58 21.05
C MET A 297 15.98 -12.25 21.62
N PRO A 298 14.80 -12.03 21.01
CA PRO A 298 13.56 -12.65 21.48
C PRO A 298 13.57 -14.17 21.27
N ALA A 299 12.80 -14.90 22.08
CA ALA A 299 12.78 -16.36 22.06
C ALA A 299 12.46 -16.93 20.66
N LYS A 300 11.52 -16.32 19.95
CA LYS A 300 11.11 -16.66 18.57
C LYS A 300 12.24 -16.58 17.54
N ALA A 301 13.27 -15.77 17.79
CA ALA A 301 14.41 -15.62 16.88
C ALA A 301 15.61 -16.53 17.21
N LYS A 302 15.59 -17.28 18.33
CA LYS A 302 16.74 -18.12 18.75
C LYS A 302 17.10 -19.24 17.77
N GLY A 303 16.14 -19.70 16.96
CA GLY A 303 16.33 -20.75 15.96
C GLY A 303 16.79 -20.28 14.58
N VAL A 304 16.97 -18.97 14.39
CA VAL A 304 17.34 -18.40 13.08
C VAL A 304 18.72 -18.88 12.65
N LYS A 305 18.80 -19.45 11.45
CA LYS A 305 20.06 -19.83 10.82
C LYS A 305 20.62 -18.66 10.02
N THR A 306 21.89 -18.34 10.25
CA THR A 306 22.58 -17.31 9.49
C THR A 306 22.92 -17.76 8.07
N ASP A 307 22.62 -16.92 7.09
CA ASP A 307 23.01 -17.14 5.71
C ASP A 307 24.49 -16.78 5.52
N LYS A 308 25.26 -17.66 4.87
CA LYS A 308 26.72 -17.47 4.70
C LYS A 308 27.06 -16.32 3.74
N MET A 309 26.19 -16.04 2.77
CA MET A 309 26.36 -14.97 1.79
C MET A 309 25.97 -13.61 2.36
N LEU A 310 24.89 -13.55 3.15
CA LEU A 310 24.44 -12.31 3.80
C LEU A 310 25.22 -11.99 5.07
N GLY A 311 25.58 -13.03 5.83
CA GLY A 311 26.17 -12.88 7.15
C GLY A 311 25.15 -12.76 8.30
N PHE A 312 23.86 -12.73 7.97
CA PHE A 312 22.76 -12.69 8.93
C PHE A 312 21.65 -13.64 8.48
N GLY A 313 20.78 -14.03 9.41
CA GLY A 313 19.47 -14.62 9.13
C GLY A 313 18.37 -13.67 9.59
N VAL A 314 17.14 -13.91 9.17
CA VAL A 314 16.00 -13.05 9.50
C VAL A 314 14.87 -13.92 10.06
N HIS A 315 14.46 -13.65 11.29
CA HIS A 315 13.13 -14.06 11.76
C HIS A 315 12.13 -13.00 11.31
N ARG A 316 11.00 -13.43 10.76
CA ARG A 316 9.92 -12.56 10.31
C ARG A 316 8.61 -13.05 10.88
N GLU A 317 7.81 -12.11 11.32
CA GLU A 317 6.45 -12.37 11.77
C GLU A 317 5.53 -11.37 11.07
N ASP A 318 4.55 -11.88 10.31
CA ASP A 318 3.43 -11.07 9.85
C ASP A 318 2.51 -10.88 11.04
N LEU A 319 2.50 -9.67 11.61
CA LEU A 319 1.61 -9.31 12.71
C LEU A 319 0.17 -9.09 12.20
N GLY A 320 -0.08 -9.36 10.92
CA GLY A 320 -1.27 -9.00 10.18
C GLY A 320 -1.18 -7.56 9.69
N GLY A 321 -2.31 -6.97 9.28
CA GLY A 321 -2.46 -5.51 9.08
C GLY A 321 -1.30 -4.78 8.36
N GLY A 322 -0.60 -5.41 7.41
CA GLY A 322 0.56 -4.84 6.72
C GLY A 322 1.78 -4.50 7.58
N TYR A 323 1.81 -4.88 8.87
CA TYR A 323 2.95 -4.69 9.77
C TYR A 323 3.72 -6.00 9.90
N GLN A 324 5.05 -5.89 9.86
CA GLN A 324 5.91 -7.04 10.08
C GLN A 324 6.98 -6.71 11.10
N GLU A 325 7.24 -7.66 11.99
CA GLU A 325 8.42 -7.61 12.84
C GLU A 325 9.56 -8.38 12.18
N MET A 326 10.75 -7.77 12.15
CA MET A 326 11.96 -8.41 11.63
C MET A 326 13.07 -8.46 12.68
N VAL A 327 13.56 -9.66 12.99
CA VAL A 327 14.76 -9.81 13.83
C VAL A 327 15.91 -10.29 12.95
N PHE A 328 16.85 -9.40 12.70
CA PHE A 328 18.11 -9.68 12.01
C PHE A 328 19.11 -10.24 13.00
N VAL A 329 19.45 -11.52 12.82
CA VAL A 329 20.40 -12.26 13.67
C VAL A 329 21.73 -12.38 12.92
N PHE A 330 22.76 -11.68 13.40
CA PHE A 330 24.08 -11.62 12.77
C PHE A 330 25.01 -12.72 13.27
N SER A 331 25.76 -13.33 12.35
CA SER A 331 26.69 -14.38 12.73
C SER A 331 27.78 -13.86 13.65
N LYS A 332 28.00 -14.54 14.80
CA LYS A 332 29.08 -14.21 15.73
C LYS A 332 30.50 -14.36 15.14
N LYS A 333 30.59 -15.00 13.96
CA LYS A 333 31.84 -15.17 13.21
C LYS A 333 32.24 -13.92 12.42
N LEU A 334 31.33 -12.97 12.21
CA LEU A 334 31.62 -11.75 11.48
C LEU A 334 32.27 -10.70 12.38
N LYS A 335 33.25 -10.00 11.82
CA LYS A 335 33.96 -8.88 12.45
C LYS A 335 34.36 -7.83 11.42
N GLY A 336 34.66 -6.62 11.89
CA GLY A 336 35.20 -5.53 11.07
C GLY A 336 34.34 -5.22 9.84
N ALA A 337 35.00 -5.00 8.69
CA ALA A 337 34.34 -4.63 7.43
C ALA A 337 33.27 -5.64 6.96
N LYS A 338 33.45 -6.94 7.23
CA LYS A 338 32.45 -7.96 6.86
C LYS A 338 31.17 -7.81 7.68
N LEU A 339 31.30 -7.57 8.98
CA LEU A 339 30.15 -7.31 9.86
C LEU A 339 29.46 -5.99 9.47
N LYS A 340 30.24 -4.94 9.23
CA LYS A 340 29.73 -3.64 8.80
C LYS A 340 28.94 -3.74 7.50
N ARG A 341 29.47 -4.45 6.51
CA ARG A 341 28.78 -4.68 5.23
C ARG A 341 27.47 -5.44 5.43
N ALA A 342 27.47 -6.51 6.22
CA ALA A 342 26.26 -7.28 6.53
C ALA A 342 25.21 -6.40 7.22
N TYR A 343 25.65 -5.56 8.18
CA TYR A 343 24.78 -4.63 8.92
C TYR A 343 24.12 -3.59 8.00
N LEU A 344 24.88 -2.96 7.10
CA LEU A 344 24.32 -2.04 6.12
C LEU A 344 23.38 -2.75 5.14
N GLN A 345 23.76 -3.95 4.69
CA GLN A 345 22.92 -4.74 3.79
C GLN A 345 21.57 -5.11 4.42
N SER A 346 21.50 -5.35 5.74
CA SER A 346 20.24 -5.72 6.40
C SER A 346 19.24 -4.56 6.47
N HIS A 347 19.70 -3.32 6.63
CA HIS A 347 18.83 -2.13 6.51
C HIS A 347 18.22 -2.02 5.13
N ILE A 348 19.03 -2.27 4.09
CA ILE A 348 18.57 -2.28 2.71
C ILE A 348 17.59 -3.44 2.48
N TYR A 349 17.93 -4.63 2.96
CA TYR A 349 17.05 -5.80 2.91
C TYR A 349 15.68 -5.50 3.49
N ARG A 350 15.61 -4.86 4.68
CA ARG A 350 14.34 -4.55 5.36
C ARG A 350 13.37 -3.79 4.47
N HIS A 351 13.83 -2.75 3.78
CA HIS A 351 12.94 -1.93 2.95
C HIS A 351 12.71 -2.53 1.57
N ILE A 352 13.68 -3.24 0.98
CA ILE A 352 13.47 -3.96 -0.29
C ILE A 352 12.43 -5.06 -0.12
N PHE A 353 12.42 -5.73 1.02
CA PHE A 353 11.45 -6.76 1.35
C PHE A 353 10.00 -6.26 1.23
N SER A 354 9.76 -4.99 1.52
CA SER A 354 8.46 -4.33 1.39
C SER A 354 8.37 -3.36 0.20
N ASP A 355 9.29 -3.45 -0.77
CA ASP A 355 9.30 -2.57 -1.93
C ASP A 355 8.24 -2.94 -2.94
N PHE A 356 7.10 -2.27 -2.83
CA PHE A 356 5.95 -2.46 -3.70
C PHE A 356 6.31 -2.35 -5.18
N GLN A 357 7.11 -1.36 -5.58
CA GLN A 357 7.37 -1.10 -7.00
C GLN A 357 8.20 -2.22 -7.62
N LEU A 358 9.20 -2.71 -6.88
CA LEU A 358 10.01 -3.86 -7.29
C LEU A 358 9.10 -5.06 -7.57
N LEU A 359 8.24 -5.41 -6.61
CA LEU A 359 7.49 -6.66 -6.63
C LEU A 359 6.31 -6.60 -7.59
N ALA A 360 5.66 -5.45 -7.73
CA ALA A 360 4.63 -5.23 -8.75
C ALA A 360 5.19 -5.33 -10.17
N THR A 361 6.38 -4.77 -10.42
CA THR A 361 7.03 -4.85 -11.74
C THR A 361 7.44 -6.30 -12.05
N ALA A 362 8.03 -6.99 -11.07
CA ALA A 362 8.46 -8.37 -11.21
C ALA A 362 7.31 -9.37 -11.32
N GLY A 363 6.11 -9.01 -10.86
CA GLY A 363 4.92 -9.87 -10.91
C GLY A 363 4.59 -10.37 -12.31
N SER A 364 4.88 -9.58 -13.35
CA SER A 364 4.68 -9.95 -14.75
C SER A 364 5.37 -11.25 -15.19
N ASP A 365 6.39 -11.72 -14.46
CA ASP A 365 7.07 -12.99 -14.74
C ASP A 365 6.38 -14.22 -14.15
N PHE A 366 5.28 -14.08 -13.42
CA PHE A 366 4.57 -15.19 -12.78
C PHE A 366 3.19 -15.40 -13.41
N PRO A 367 2.61 -16.61 -13.34
CA PRO A 367 1.33 -16.93 -13.99
C PRO A 367 0.18 -16.02 -13.54
N ASP A 368 0.12 -15.73 -12.25
CA ASP A 368 -0.91 -14.86 -11.65
C ASP A 368 -0.55 -13.37 -11.77
N LYS A 369 0.50 -13.03 -12.52
CA LYS A 369 1.07 -11.68 -12.70
C LYS A 369 1.52 -11.03 -11.39
N ILE A 370 1.86 -11.84 -10.40
CA ILE A 370 2.19 -11.42 -9.04
C ILE A 370 3.33 -12.28 -8.53
N VAL A 371 4.31 -11.67 -7.85
CA VAL A 371 5.35 -12.41 -7.13
C VAL A 371 4.69 -13.11 -5.94
N PRO A 372 4.73 -14.45 -5.85
CA PRO A 372 4.21 -15.15 -4.68
C PRO A 372 4.90 -14.71 -3.38
N ASP A 373 4.12 -14.48 -2.32
CA ASP A 373 4.56 -13.97 -1.01
C ASP A 373 5.75 -14.75 -0.38
N LYS A 374 5.89 -16.03 -0.75
CA LYS A 374 7.02 -16.87 -0.32
C LYS A 374 8.37 -16.43 -0.90
N TYR A 375 8.38 -15.64 -1.99
CA TYR A 375 9.57 -15.19 -2.69
C TYR A 375 10.01 -13.76 -2.33
N ASP A 376 9.22 -12.97 -1.59
CA ASP A 376 9.65 -11.67 -1.03
C ASP A 376 11.05 -11.71 -0.41
N PRO A 377 11.39 -12.72 0.43
CA PRO A 377 12.70 -12.79 1.07
C PRO A 377 13.81 -13.00 0.06
N GLU A 378 13.52 -13.71 -1.02
CA GLU A 378 14.50 -14.01 -2.07
C GLU A 378 14.80 -12.76 -2.90
N TYR A 379 13.77 -11.96 -3.23
CA TYR A 379 13.95 -10.65 -3.84
C TYR A 379 14.78 -9.73 -2.93
N ALA A 380 14.44 -9.63 -1.65
CA ALA A 380 15.21 -8.85 -0.69
C ALA A 380 16.66 -9.35 -0.54
N ARG A 381 16.86 -10.67 -0.46
CA ARG A 381 18.18 -11.30 -0.34
C ARG A 381 19.04 -10.98 -1.56
N CYS A 382 18.52 -11.20 -2.76
CA CYS A 382 19.26 -11.03 -4.00
C CYS A 382 19.52 -9.55 -4.32
N ALA A 383 18.53 -8.68 -4.12
CA ALA A 383 18.61 -7.28 -4.51
C ALA A 383 19.33 -6.39 -3.50
N SER A 384 19.27 -6.69 -2.19
CA SER A 384 19.96 -5.89 -1.16
C SER A 384 21.48 -5.82 -1.33
N GLY A 385 22.10 -6.92 -1.78
CA GLY A 385 23.53 -6.95 -2.05
C GLY A 385 23.92 -6.06 -3.22
N ALA A 386 23.10 -6.06 -4.27
CA ALA A 386 23.28 -5.23 -5.45
C ALA A 386 23.04 -3.74 -5.16
N ALA A 387 22.01 -3.41 -4.39
CA ALA A 387 21.75 -2.06 -3.92
C ALA A 387 22.92 -1.53 -3.07
N LEU A 388 23.47 -2.34 -2.17
CA LEU A 388 24.66 -1.95 -1.41
C LEU A 388 25.89 -1.74 -2.31
N ASP A 389 26.15 -2.62 -3.28
CA ASP A 389 27.28 -2.44 -4.21
C ASP A 389 27.11 -1.19 -5.09
N THR A 390 25.89 -0.88 -5.51
CA THR A 390 25.56 0.35 -6.25
C THR A 390 25.81 1.57 -5.37
N MET A 391 25.29 1.57 -4.14
CA MET A 391 25.51 2.64 -3.18
C MET A 391 27.01 2.87 -2.91
N LEU A 392 27.79 1.80 -2.72
CA LEU A 392 29.24 1.90 -2.52
C LEU A 392 29.97 2.43 -3.76
N THR A 393 29.46 2.17 -4.95
CA THR A 393 30.05 2.68 -6.20
C THR A 393 29.85 4.18 -6.33
N HIS A 394 28.68 4.70 -5.95
CA HIS A 394 28.31 6.10 -6.15
C HIS A 394 28.58 7.01 -4.95
N TYR A 395 28.50 6.49 -3.72
CA TYR A 395 28.47 7.32 -2.50
C TYR A 395 29.64 7.11 -1.54
N LYS A 396 30.59 6.21 -1.84
CA LYS A 396 31.74 5.93 -0.96
C LYS A 396 32.59 7.16 -0.63
N GLY A 397 32.72 8.11 -1.57
CA GLY A 397 33.42 9.37 -1.35
C GLY A 397 32.63 10.43 -0.57
N LYS A 398 31.33 10.22 -0.37
CA LYS A 398 30.41 11.19 0.25
C LYS A 398 30.16 10.92 1.72
N TYR A 399 29.95 9.65 2.08
CA TYR A 399 29.56 9.29 3.45
C TYR A 399 30.71 8.56 4.18
N PRO A 400 31.22 9.11 5.31
CA PRO A 400 32.29 8.49 6.09
C PRO A 400 31.98 7.06 6.54
N LEU A 401 30.70 6.79 6.85
CA LEU A 401 30.25 5.46 7.29
C LEU A 401 30.57 4.38 6.27
N ILE A 402 30.68 4.66 4.97
CA ILE A 402 30.91 3.63 3.95
C ILE A 402 32.26 3.77 3.24
N ALA A 403 33.07 4.74 3.65
CA ALA A 403 34.36 5.07 3.02
C ALA A 403 35.41 3.94 3.11
N ASP A 404 35.29 3.04 4.08
CA ASP A 404 36.19 1.88 4.27
C ASP A 404 35.72 0.62 3.53
N LEU A 405 34.50 0.61 2.98
CA LEU A 405 33.93 -0.55 2.29
C LEU A 405 34.18 -0.48 0.79
N SER A 406 34.45 -1.62 0.15
CA SER A 406 34.58 -1.69 -1.31
C SER A 406 33.40 -2.46 -1.92
N PRO A 407 32.87 -2.02 -3.07
CA PRO A 407 31.87 -2.80 -3.79
C PRO A 407 32.51 -4.10 -4.31
N LYS A 408 31.71 -5.16 -4.44
CA LYS A 408 32.19 -6.44 -5.02
C LYS A 408 32.57 -6.30 -6.50
N THR A 409 31.89 -5.40 -7.21
CA THR A 409 32.17 -4.98 -8.57
C THR A 409 31.68 -3.55 -8.75
N ARG A 410 32.31 -2.76 -9.64
CA ARG A 410 31.86 -1.41 -9.99
C ARG A 410 31.04 -1.37 -11.28
N ASP A 411 30.99 -2.48 -12.00
CA ASP A 411 30.21 -2.62 -13.24
C ASP A 411 28.72 -2.78 -12.91
N ALA A 412 27.92 -1.77 -13.24
CA ALA A 412 26.48 -1.74 -13.01
C ALA A 412 25.73 -2.89 -13.72
N GLY A 413 26.15 -3.24 -14.95
CA GLY A 413 25.56 -4.35 -15.69
C GLY A 413 25.81 -5.69 -15.01
N LYS A 414 27.01 -5.87 -14.43
CA LYS A 414 27.35 -7.06 -13.64
C LYS A 414 26.59 -7.11 -12.32
N ILE A 415 26.41 -5.97 -11.63
CA ILE A 415 25.60 -5.88 -10.40
C ILE A 415 24.17 -6.36 -10.69
N LEU A 416 23.54 -5.79 -11.72
CA LEU A 416 22.18 -6.15 -12.13
C LEU A 416 22.09 -7.64 -12.49
N THR A 417 23.03 -8.14 -13.28
CA THR A 417 23.01 -9.53 -13.76
C THR A 417 23.12 -10.53 -12.62
N VAL A 418 24.03 -10.31 -11.66
CA VAL A 418 24.19 -11.18 -10.48
C VAL A 418 22.92 -11.20 -9.62
N ALA A 419 22.27 -10.05 -9.41
CA ALA A 419 21.01 -10.00 -8.65
C ALA A 419 19.88 -10.73 -9.39
N HIS A 420 19.78 -10.52 -10.70
CA HIS A 420 18.76 -11.13 -11.53
C HIS A 420 18.89 -12.66 -11.59
N GLU A 421 20.11 -13.18 -11.81
CA GLU A 421 20.38 -14.62 -11.79
C GLU A 421 20.07 -15.25 -10.43
N CYS A 422 20.39 -14.55 -9.34
CA CYS A 422 20.03 -14.98 -7.99
C CYS A 422 18.52 -15.14 -7.80
N ILE A 423 17.71 -14.22 -8.36
CA ILE A 423 16.24 -14.29 -8.29
C ILE A 423 15.72 -15.46 -9.11
N ILE A 424 16.19 -15.62 -10.36
CA ILE A 424 15.79 -16.74 -11.23
C ILE A 424 16.06 -18.07 -10.52
N GLU A 425 17.24 -18.25 -9.95
CA GLU A 425 17.58 -19.50 -9.25
C GLU A 425 16.71 -19.73 -8.01
N ALA A 426 16.51 -18.69 -7.20
CA ALA A 426 15.69 -18.79 -6.00
C ALA A 426 14.21 -19.09 -6.30
N CYS A 427 13.73 -18.64 -7.47
CA CYS A 427 12.33 -18.76 -7.87
C CYS A 427 12.08 -19.85 -8.93
N ARG A 428 13.10 -20.60 -9.36
CA ARG A 428 13.03 -21.56 -10.49
C ARG A 428 11.94 -22.62 -10.34
N GLY A 429 11.61 -23.03 -9.11
CA GLY A 429 10.51 -23.97 -8.82
C GLY A 429 9.14 -23.32 -8.60
N GLY A 430 9.02 -22.01 -8.84
CA GLY A 430 7.90 -21.16 -8.45
C GLY A 430 7.02 -20.66 -9.58
N GLY A 431 7.27 -21.10 -10.81
CA GLY A 431 6.56 -20.62 -12.00
C GLY A 431 7.07 -19.29 -12.54
N ILE A 432 8.22 -18.79 -12.09
CA ILE A 432 8.86 -17.63 -12.72
C ILE A 432 9.16 -17.93 -14.20
N LYS A 433 8.97 -16.95 -15.09
CA LYS A 433 9.20 -17.09 -16.53
C LYS A 433 10.65 -17.50 -16.79
N ILE A 434 10.83 -18.74 -17.24
CA ILE A 434 12.08 -19.26 -17.77
C ILE A 434 11.78 -19.77 -19.17
N PRO A 435 12.31 -19.15 -20.23
CA PRO A 435 12.10 -19.63 -21.59
C PRO A 435 12.65 -21.04 -21.76
N ASP A 436 12.01 -21.82 -22.63
CA ASP A 436 12.62 -23.05 -23.11
C ASP A 436 13.91 -22.66 -23.86
N PRO A 437 15.07 -23.26 -23.55
CA PRO A 437 16.30 -23.01 -24.29
C PRO A 437 16.20 -23.25 -25.81
N LYS A 438 15.15 -23.96 -26.27
CA LYS A 438 14.86 -24.23 -27.68
C LYS A 438 13.85 -23.26 -28.31
N ASP A 439 13.28 -22.35 -27.53
CA ASP A 439 12.38 -21.34 -28.05
C ASP A 439 13.17 -20.20 -28.70
N GLU A 440 13.44 -20.35 -30.00
CA GLU A 440 14.14 -19.35 -30.80
C GLU A 440 13.31 -18.06 -31.02
N THR A 441 12.06 -18.03 -30.57
CA THR A 441 11.17 -16.87 -30.69
C THR A 441 11.12 -15.99 -29.45
N ASP A 442 11.66 -16.45 -28.30
CA ASP A 442 11.77 -15.61 -27.09
C ASP A 442 12.97 -14.67 -27.18
N VAL A 443 12.67 -13.40 -27.45
CA VAL A 443 13.65 -12.30 -27.52
C VAL A 443 13.84 -11.56 -26.20
N GLU A 444 12.99 -11.82 -25.20
CA GLU A 444 12.99 -11.11 -23.91
C GLU A 444 13.87 -11.81 -22.87
N GLY A 445 14.02 -13.14 -22.99
CA GLY A 445 14.83 -13.95 -22.10
C GLY A 445 14.14 -14.29 -20.77
N PRO A 446 14.87 -14.88 -19.80
CA PRO A 446 14.31 -15.27 -18.51
C PRO A 446 13.94 -14.04 -17.67
N ALA A 447 12.76 -14.09 -17.05
CA ALA A 447 12.27 -13.15 -16.05
C ALA A 447 12.52 -11.64 -16.37
N PRO A 448 12.12 -11.14 -17.56
CA PRO A 448 12.38 -9.75 -17.96
C PRO A 448 11.76 -8.72 -17.01
N GLY A 449 10.61 -9.02 -16.38
CA GLY A 449 9.98 -8.16 -15.39
C GLY A 449 10.85 -7.98 -14.14
N SER A 450 11.45 -9.06 -13.65
CA SER A 450 12.34 -9.09 -12.49
C SER A 450 13.62 -8.34 -12.78
N ARG A 451 14.18 -8.48 -13.99
CA ARG A 451 15.33 -7.70 -14.45
C ARG A 451 15.01 -6.20 -14.45
N LEU A 452 13.89 -5.80 -15.04
CA LEU A 452 13.45 -4.39 -15.06
C LEU A 452 13.20 -3.85 -13.65
N ALA A 453 12.58 -4.66 -12.80
CA ALA A 453 12.29 -4.31 -11.42
C ALA A 453 13.57 -4.00 -10.64
N VAL A 454 14.56 -4.89 -10.70
CA VAL A 454 15.86 -4.68 -10.03
C VAL A 454 16.55 -3.44 -10.62
N PHE A 455 16.54 -3.26 -11.94
CA PHE A 455 17.12 -2.08 -12.58
C PHE A 455 16.51 -0.77 -12.04
N GLN A 456 15.18 -0.67 -11.98
CA GLN A 456 14.48 0.51 -11.46
C GLN A 456 14.76 0.74 -9.97
N MET A 457 14.85 -0.32 -9.19
CA MET A 457 15.17 -0.23 -7.76
C MET A 457 16.60 0.26 -7.54
N LEU A 458 17.58 -0.25 -8.31
CA LEU A 458 18.99 0.15 -8.20
C LEU A 458 19.22 1.63 -8.52
N ALA A 459 18.44 2.21 -9.44
CA ALA A 459 18.53 3.64 -9.78
C ALA A 459 18.35 4.58 -8.56
N ARG A 460 17.70 4.12 -7.48
CA ARG A 460 17.54 4.88 -6.23
C ARG A 460 18.84 4.99 -5.43
N PHE A 461 19.79 4.07 -5.66
CA PHE A 461 21.10 4.01 -5.03
C PHE A 461 22.21 4.62 -5.89
N GLU A 462 21.84 5.21 -7.01
CA GLU A 462 22.74 5.95 -7.89
C GLU A 462 22.71 7.44 -7.51
N THR A 463 23.80 8.15 -7.81
CA THR A 463 23.83 9.62 -7.77
C THR A 463 23.09 10.17 -8.98
N VAL A 464 21.77 10.03 -8.99
CA VAL A 464 20.93 10.83 -9.88
C VAL A 464 20.69 12.14 -9.17
N ASP A 465 21.09 13.27 -9.76
CA ASP A 465 20.64 14.60 -9.33
C ASP A 465 19.13 14.71 -9.60
N TYR A 466 18.37 14.05 -8.74
CA TYR A 466 16.92 13.99 -8.77
C TYR A 466 16.43 15.31 -8.18
N ASN A 467 15.95 16.21 -9.04
CA ASN A 467 15.32 17.45 -8.62
C ASN A 467 13.96 17.14 -7.96
N ALA A 468 14.01 16.68 -6.71
CA ALA A 468 12.86 16.32 -5.91
C ALA A 468 11.87 17.49 -5.75
N ALA A 469 12.35 18.74 -5.82
CA ALA A 469 11.50 19.93 -5.76
C ALA A 469 10.57 20.07 -6.97
N ALA A 470 10.92 19.50 -8.14
CA ALA A 470 10.04 19.49 -9.31
C ALA A 470 8.88 18.47 -9.18
N LEU A 471 9.02 17.47 -8.31
CA LEU A 471 8.06 16.39 -8.10
C LEU A 471 7.34 16.46 -6.75
N ARG A 472 7.88 17.23 -5.79
CA ARG A 472 7.28 17.52 -4.47
C ARG A 472 6.40 18.76 -4.50
N LYS A 473 5.40 18.78 -5.38
CA LYS A 473 4.17 19.45 -4.96
C LYS A 473 3.42 18.42 -4.16
N GLU A 474 3.37 18.60 -2.84
CA GLU A 474 2.32 17.95 -2.03
C GLU A 474 1.02 18.05 -2.83
N PRO A 475 0.21 16.99 -2.90
CA PRO A 475 -1.11 17.11 -3.49
C PRO A 475 -1.83 18.18 -2.68
N LYS A 476 -1.91 19.40 -3.22
CA LYS A 476 -2.87 20.38 -2.75
C LYS A 476 -4.21 19.66 -2.79
N LYS A 477 -5.05 19.86 -1.76
CA LYS A 477 -6.46 19.47 -1.82
C LYS A 477 -6.95 19.80 -3.23
N SER A 478 -7.46 18.78 -3.93
CA SER A 478 -7.95 18.99 -5.28
C SER A 478 -9.03 20.08 -5.23
N ALA A 479 -9.18 20.86 -6.30
CA ALA A 479 -10.24 21.87 -6.35
C ALA A 479 -11.61 21.24 -6.02
N ALA A 480 -11.85 20.02 -6.49
CA ALA A 480 -13.05 19.25 -6.16
C ALA A 480 -13.22 18.97 -4.65
N GLU A 481 -12.16 18.67 -3.91
CA GLU A 481 -12.22 18.48 -2.46
C GLU A 481 -12.47 19.80 -1.73
N MET A 482 -11.80 20.88 -2.14
CA MET A 482 -11.99 22.21 -1.53
C MET A 482 -13.40 22.76 -1.79
N ASP A 483 -13.90 22.58 -3.00
CA ASP A 483 -15.23 23.02 -3.42
C ASP A 483 -16.33 22.20 -2.74
N ALA A 484 -16.13 20.88 -2.59
CA ALA A 484 -17.05 20.03 -1.85
C ALA A 484 -17.06 20.37 -0.34
N GLU A 485 -15.90 20.62 0.28
CA GLU A 485 -15.82 21.08 1.68
C GLU A 485 -16.50 22.44 1.86
N ALA A 486 -16.25 23.40 0.95
CA ALA A 486 -16.89 24.71 0.98
C ALA A 486 -18.41 24.60 0.81
N PHE A 487 -18.88 23.69 -0.05
CA PHE A 487 -20.30 23.41 -0.23
C PHE A 487 -20.95 22.80 1.02
N LEU A 488 -20.32 21.78 1.63
CA LEU A 488 -20.80 21.16 2.87
C LEU A 488 -20.89 22.19 4.00
N LYS A 489 -19.88 23.06 4.11
CA LYS A 489 -19.85 24.15 5.09
C LYS A 489 -20.91 25.24 4.81
N ALA A 490 -21.23 25.50 3.55
CA ALA A 490 -22.26 26.45 3.13
C ALA A 490 -23.70 25.89 3.24
N ASN A 491 -23.85 24.56 3.30
CA ASN A 491 -25.14 23.87 3.37
C ASN A 491 -25.22 22.88 4.55
N PRO A 492 -24.99 23.33 5.81
CA PRO A 492 -24.95 22.44 6.98
C PRO A 492 -26.31 21.78 7.30
N ASN A 493 -27.41 22.25 6.68
CA ASN A 493 -28.80 21.88 6.98
C ASN A 493 -29.54 21.22 5.80
N GLN A 494 -28.90 20.39 4.97
CA GLN A 494 -29.66 19.49 4.08
C GLN A 494 -30.30 18.29 4.83
N HIS A 495 -30.40 18.38 6.16
CA HIS A 495 -31.33 17.62 6.98
C HIS A 495 -32.43 18.53 7.53
N VAL A 496 -33.66 18.00 7.48
CA VAL A 496 -34.92 18.54 8.02
C VAL A 496 -35.63 19.55 7.11
N GLN A 497 -36.36 19.03 6.12
CA GLN A 497 -37.81 19.23 6.01
C GLN A 497 -38.49 17.94 5.58
#